data_AF-A0A560CJH8-F1
#
_entry.id   AF-A0A560CJH8-F1
#
_cell.length_a   1.000
_cell.length_b   1.000
_cell.length_c   1.000
_cell.angle_alpha   90.00
_cell.angle_beta   90.00
_cell.angle_gamma   90.00
#
_symmetry.space_group_name_H-M   'P 1'
#
loop_
_entity.id
_entity.type
_entity.pdbx_description
1 polymer ?
#
loop_
_entity_poly.entity_id
_entity_poly.type
_entity_poly.pdbx_seq_one_letter_code
_entity_poly.pdbx_strand_id
1 'polypeptide(L)'
;MMQFRERRRVIQVIRTVYDPELKRGRSELVGKIDKAAPAVTDKLQKSCTPEELSDILTYLDERHNRLRNEAVRAGAETLPAQMRAAAEYFRTHRDGDARAFATDIRLAWEELKTALREAGFSKGKVLKKAAERAETPAPSESLAAEDTAAPAVSPSAAAPVRKPRARKARTAPAAMEGAVDGAVSAPGGTGTPPAT
;
A
#
# COMPACT_ATOMS: atom_id res chain seq x y z
N MET A 1 9.39 17.99 -21.10
CA MET A 1 9.77 16.90 -20.16
C MET A 1 8.78 16.88 -19.01
N MET A 2 8.12 15.74 -18.83
CA MET A 2 7.17 15.49 -17.75
C MET A 2 7.88 15.01 -16.47
N GLN A 3 7.36 15.45 -15.33
CA GLN A 3 7.78 15.01 -14.00
C GLN A 3 6.57 14.45 -13.24
N PHE A 4 6.78 13.32 -12.57
CA PHE A 4 5.78 12.67 -11.74
C PHE A 4 6.19 12.74 -10.28
N ARG A 5 5.31 13.25 -9.41
CA ARG A 5 5.52 13.28 -7.96
C ARG A 5 4.46 12.46 -7.25
N GLU A 6 4.86 11.33 -6.69
CA GLU A 6 3.98 10.51 -5.85
C GLU A 6 3.81 11.15 -4.46
N ARG A 7 2.55 11.36 -4.06
CA ARG A 7 2.16 11.75 -2.71
C ARG A 7 1.40 10.59 -2.04
N ARG A 8 0.79 10.84 -0.89
CA ARG A 8 0.10 9.80 -0.11
C ARG A 8 -0.98 9.10 -0.93
N ARG A 9 -1.94 9.86 -1.48
CA ARG A 9 -3.09 9.34 -2.26
C ARG A 9 -3.09 9.71 -3.75
N VAL A 10 -2.24 10.63 -4.18
CA VAL A 10 -2.28 11.16 -5.54
C VAL A 10 -0.90 11.18 -6.18
N ILE A 11 -0.87 11.08 -7.51
CA ILE A 11 0.29 11.30 -8.37
C ILE A 11 0.10 12.66 -9.01
N GLN A 12 1.04 13.57 -8.78
CA GLN A 12 1.04 14.89 -9.41
C GLN A 12 1.77 14.82 -10.74
N VAL A 13 1.11 15.26 -11.81
CA VAL A 13 1.68 15.37 -13.15
C VAL A 13 2.12 16.80 -13.35
N ILE A 14 3.43 17.00 -13.54
CA ILE A 14 4.06 18.31 -13.60
C ILE A 14 4.78 18.43 -14.92
N ARG A 15 4.54 19.50 -15.67
CA ARG A 15 5.29 19.86 -16.87
C ARG A 15 6.33 20.91 -16.54
N THR A 16 7.46 20.89 -17.25
CA THR A 16 8.46 21.96 -17.17
C THR A 16 8.32 22.85 -18.40
N VAL A 17 8.07 24.13 -18.19
CA VAL A 17 7.96 25.17 -19.25
C VAL A 17 9.10 26.17 -19.09
N TYR A 18 9.72 26.59 -20.18
CA TYR A 18 10.74 27.64 -20.12
C TYR A 18 10.11 29.00 -19.81
N ASP A 19 10.58 29.64 -18.74
CA ASP A 19 10.17 30.99 -18.37
C ASP A 19 11.26 31.98 -18.83
N PRO A 20 11.00 32.82 -19.85
CA PRO A 20 11.99 33.74 -20.39
C PRO A 20 12.37 34.87 -19.43
N GLU A 21 11.50 35.22 -18.48
CA GLU A 21 11.80 36.26 -17.47
C GLU A 21 12.82 35.75 -16.45
N LEU A 22 12.67 34.49 -16.04
CA LEU A 22 13.56 33.84 -15.07
C LEU A 22 14.74 33.12 -15.73
N LYS A 23 14.79 33.08 -17.08
CA LYS A 23 15.76 32.34 -17.90
C LYS A 23 15.95 30.88 -17.45
N ARG A 24 14.91 30.26 -16.89
CA ARG A 24 14.95 28.88 -16.34
C ARG A 24 13.62 28.17 -16.53
N GLY A 25 13.64 26.84 -16.43
CA GLY A 25 12.42 26.04 -16.43
C GLY A 25 11.57 26.28 -15.18
N ARG A 26 10.28 26.56 -15.36
CA ARG A 26 9.25 26.63 -14.33
C ARG A 26 8.41 25.35 -14.36
N SER A 27 8.17 24.78 -13.17
CA SER A 27 7.30 23.62 -13.03
C SER A 27 5.84 24.04 -12.92
N GLU A 28 4.99 23.54 -13.82
CA GLU A 28 3.55 23.75 -13.82
C GLU A 28 2.83 22.43 -13.50
N LEU A 29 1.91 22.47 -12.54
CA LEU A 29 1.08 21.32 -12.21
C LEU A 29 -0.03 21.19 -13.26
N VAL A 30 0.04 20.14 -14.07
CA VAL A 30 -0.95 19.86 -15.13
C VAL A 30 -2.18 19.16 -14.55
N GLY A 31 -1.96 18.25 -13.60
CA GLY A 31 -3.07 17.58 -12.94
C GLY A 31 -2.67 16.58 -11.89
N LYS A 32 -3.66 15.82 -11.44
CA LYS A 32 -3.54 14.83 -10.37
C LYS A 32 -4.23 13.55 -10.82
N ILE A 33 -3.59 12.41 -10.57
CA ILE A 33 -4.10 11.06 -10.80
C ILE A 33 -4.24 10.38 -9.43
N ASP A 34 -5.31 9.63 -9.21
CA ASP A 34 -5.49 8.84 -7.98
C ASP A 34 -4.53 7.64 -7.97
N LYS A 35 -3.93 7.33 -6.83
CA LYS A 35 -3.07 6.14 -6.68
C LYS A 35 -3.85 4.83 -6.56
N ALA A 36 -5.08 4.89 -6.06
CA ALA A 36 -5.94 3.72 -5.88
C ALA A 36 -6.52 3.23 -7.21
N ALA A 37 -6.90 4.18 -8.07
CA ALA A 37 -7.38 3.92 -9.42
C ALA A 37 -6.63 4.84 -10.41
N PRO A 38 -5.38 4.48 -10.78
CA PRO A 38 -4.57 5.31 -11.65
C PRO A 38 -5.12 5.26 -13.08
N ALA A 39 -5.87 6.29 -13.45
CA ALA A 39 -6.41 6.48 -14.80
C ALA A 39 -6.20 7.92 -15.26
N VAL A 40 -5.99 8.08 -16.56
CA VAL A 40 -5.93 9.40 -17.20
C VAL A 40 -7.35 9.96 -17.24
N THR A 41 -7.61 11.01 -16.47
CA THR A 41 -8.93 11.66 -16.45
C THR A 41 -9.15 12.52 -17.71
N ASP A 42 -10.41 12.76 -18.08
CA ASP A 42 -10.77 13.62 -19.21
C ASP A 42 -10.15 15.02 -19.12
N LYS A 43 -10.00 15.53 -17.88
CA LYS A 43 -9.33 16.81 -17.62
C LYS A 43 -7.85 16.75 -18.02
N LEU A 44 -7.17 15.66 -17.71
CA LEU A 44 -5.78 15.44 -18.08
C LEU A 44 -5.63 15.31 -19.60
N GLN A 45 -6.54 14.56 -20.25
CA GLN A 45 -6.55 14.39 -21.71
C GLN A 45 -6.68 15.73 -22.45
N LYS A 46 -7.53 16.63 -21.95
CA LYS A 46 -7.71 17.97 -22.55
C LYS A 46 -6.57 18.95 -22.26
N SER A 47 -5.80 18.73 -21.19
CA SER A 47 -4.75 19.66 -20.75
C SER A 47 -3.36 19.28 -21.26
N CYS A 48 -3.19 18.07 -21.78
CA CYS A 48 -1.92 17.51 -22.22
C CYS A 48 -1.84 17.39 -23.74
N THR A 49 -0.63 17.50 -24.29
CA THR A 49 -0.36 17.11 -25.68
C THR A 49 -0.35 15.58 -25.83
N PRO A 50 -0.47 15.03 -27.06
CA PRO A 50 -0.38 13.58 -27.28
C PRO A 50 0.94 12.98 -26.79
N GLU A 51 2.04 13.70 -26.92
CA GLU A 51 3.37 13.30 -26.43
C GLU A 51 3.37 13.21 -24.90
N GLU A 52 2.85 14.25 -24.23
CA GLU A 52 2.73 14.27 -22.77
C GLU A 52 1.81 13.15 -22.25
N LEU A 53 0.74 12.82 -22.97
CA LEU A 53 -0.12 11.68 -22.64
C LEU A 53 0.61 10.35 -22.78
N SER A 54 1.46 10.19 -23.79
CA SER A 54 2.28 8.99 -23.95
C SER A 54 3.28 8.81 -22.80
N ASP A 55 3.89 9.89 -22.31
CA ASP A 55 4.75 9.89 -21.12
C ASP A 55 3.98 9.45 -19.87
N ILE A 56 2.75 9.97 -19.70
CA ILE A 56 1.88 9.64 -18.56
C ILE A 56 1.50 8.16 -18.58
N LEU A 57 1.09 7.63 -19.74
CA LEU A 57 0.73 6.22 -19.88
C LEU A 57 1.94 5.30 -19.62
N THR A 58 3.09 5.62 -20.19
CA THR A 58 4.34 4.88 -19.95
C THR A 58 4.68 4.83 -18.47
N TYR A 59 4.60 5.97 -17.78
CA TYR A 59 4.85 6.04 -16.33
C TYR A 59 3.85 5.19 -15.52
N LEU A 60 2.56 5.19 -15.89
CA LEU A 60 1.56 4.38 -15.21
C LEU A 60 1.80 2.88 -15.38
N ASP A 61 2.19 2.45 -16.58
CA ASP A 61 2.53 1.05 -16.87
C ASP A 61 3.79 0.61 -16.12
N GLU A 62 4.85 1.41 -16.14
CA GLU A 62 6.07 1.16 -15.37
C GLU A 62 5.78 1.05 -13.87
N ARG A 63 4.94 1.94 -13.34
CA ARG A 63 4.52 1.91 -11.95
C ARG A 63 3.72 0.64 -11.63
N HIS A 64 2.78 0.27 -12.50
CA HIS A 64 2.00 -0.95 -12.33
C HIS A 64 2.91 -2.18 -12.31
N ASN A 65 3.83 -2.27 -13.26
CA ASN A 65 4.80 -3.37 -13.34
C ASN A 65 5.72 -3.42 -12.12
N ARG A 66 6.21 -2.26 -11.65
CA ARG A 66 7.02 -2.18 -10.43
C ARG A 66 6.28 -2.72 -9.22
N LEU A 67 5.06 -2.24 -8.98
CA LEU A 67 4.23 -2.69 -7.84
C LEU A 67 3.87 -4.17 -7.94
N ARG A 68 3.56 -4.65 -9.14
CA ARG A 68 3.29 -6.07 -9.38
C ARG A 68 4.52 -6.92 -9.05
N ASN A 69 5.70 -6.51 -9.51
CA ASN A 69 6.94 -7.22 -9.26
C ASN A 69 7.31 -7.23 -7.77
N GLU A 70 7.10 -6.11 -7.08
CA GLU A 70 7.27 -6.02 -5.62
C GLU A 70 6.30 -6.98 -4.89
N ALA A 71 5.03 -7.01 -5.29
CA ALA A 71 4.03 -7.91 -4.72
C ALA A 71 4.36 -9.38 -4.99
N VAL A 72 4.80 -9.73 -6.21
CA VAL A 72 5.24 -11.09 -6.55
C VAL A 72 6.46 -11.49 -5.71
N ARG A 73 7.44 -10.60 -5.54
CA ARG A 73 8.61 -10.85 -4.70
C ARG A 73 8.23 -11.08 -3.24
N ALA A 74 7.39 -10.21 -2.67
CA ALA A 74 6.90 -10.35 -1.31
C ALA A 74 6.07 -11.63 -1.12
N GLY A 75 5.27 -12.01 -2.13
CA GLY A 75 4.56 -13.27 -2.17
C GLY A 75 5.52 -14.47 -2.13
N ALA A 76 6.55 -14.47 -2.97
CA ALA A 76 7.56 -15.53 -2.98
C ALA A 76 8.35 -15.63 -1.65
N GLU A 77 8.60 -14.51 -0.99
CA GLU A 77 9.26 -14.46 0.32
C GLU A 77 8.41 -15.05 1.45
N THR A 78 7.10 -14.77 1.43
CA THR A 78 6.17 -15.22 2.48
C THR A 78 5.63 -16.63 2.23
N LEU A 79 5.71 -17.14 0.99
CA LEU A 79 5.17 -18.43 0.58
C LEU A 79 5.66 -19.61 1.45
N PRO A 80 6.96 -19.77 1.79
CA PRO A 80 7.40 -20.88 2.62
C PRO A 80 6.77 -20.88 4.02
N ALA A 81 6.52 -19.71 4.61
CA ALA A 81 5.84 -19.60 5.90
C ALA A 81 4.36 -20.00 5.77
N GLN A 82 3.69 -19.50 4.72
CA GLN A 82 2.29 -19.85 4.43
C GLN A 82 2.10 -21.35 4.18
N MET A 83 3.03 -22.02 3.48
CA MET A 83 2.99 -23.46 3.26
C MET A 83 3.09 -24.27 4.56
N ARG A 84 3.90 -23.83 5.52
CA ARG A 84 4.00 -24.49 6.83
C ARG A 84 2.71 -24.32 7.63
N ALA A 85 2.12 -23.13 7.63
CA ALA A 85 0.82 -22.88 8.26
C ALA A 85 -0.30 -23.70 7.61
N ALA A 86 -0.33 -23.80 6.28
CA ALA A 86 -1.28 -24.65 5.56
C ALA A 86 -1.12 -26.13 5.93
N ALA A 87 0.12 -26.61 6.10
CA ALA A 87 0.37 -27.98 6.55
C ALA A 87 -0.18 -28.25 7.95
N GLU A 88 -0.12 -27.27 8.87
CA GLU A 88 -0.73 -27.37 10.19
C GLU A 88 -2.27 -27.42 10.10
N TYR A 89 -2.86 -26.56 9.27
CA TYR A 89 -4.31 -26.58 9.02
C TYR A 89 -4.80 -27.96 8.55
N PHE A 90 -4.12 -28.59 7.58
CA PHE A 90 -4.49 -29.91 7.10
C PHE A 90 -4.19 -31.07 8.06
N ARG A 91 -3.51 -30.84 9.19
CA ARG A 91 -3.38 -31.89 10.23
C ARG A 91 -4.64 -31.97 11.08
N THR A 92 -5.34 -30.85 11.24
CA THR A 92 -6.50 -30.71 12.12
C THR A 92 -7.83 -30.69 11.36
N HIS A 93 -7.82 -30.32 10.07
CA HIS A 93 -9.01 -30.14 9.24
C HIS A 93 -9.14 -31.20 8.13
N ARG A 94 -10.35 -31.75 7.96
CA ARG A 94 -10.73 -32.81 6.99
C ARG A 94 -12.11 -32.60 6.33
N ASP A 95 -12.68 -31.42 6.53
CA ASP A 95 -13.95 -30.95 6.01
C ASP A 95 -13.92 -30.70 4.48
N GLY A 96 -15.07 -30.34 3.91
CA GLY A 96 -15.23 -30.11 2.49
C GLY A 96 -14.32 -28.99 1.95
N ASP A 97 -14.16 -27.91 2.70
CA ASP A 97 -13.32 -26.77 2.32
C ASP A 97 -11.84 -27.17 2.34
N ALA A 98 -11.42 -27.95 3.33
CA ALA A 98 -10.08 -28.52 3.36
C ALA A 98 -9.77 -29.37 2.12
N ARG A 99 -10.75 -30.10 1.56
CA ARG A 99 -10.55 -30.86 0.31
C ARG A 99 -10.42 -29.95 -0.92
N ALA A 100 -11.20 -28.88 -0.98
CA ALA A 100 -11.10 -27.88 -2.03
C ALA A 100 -9.73 -27.19 -2.01
N PHE A 101 -9.31 -26.67 -0.86
CA PHE A 101 -8.01 -26.04 -0.68
C PHE A 101 -6.84 -26.98 -0.99
N ALA A 102 -6.93 -28.26 -0.59
CA ALA A 102 -5.89 -29.23 -0.89
C ALA A 102 -5.74 -29.49 -2.40
N THR A 103 -6.83 -29.40 -3.16
CA THR A 103 -6.82 -29.54 -4.62
C THR A 103 -6.14 -28.33 -5.26
N ASP A 104 -6.54 -27.11 -4.89
CA ASP A 104 -5.99 -25.87 -5.42
C ASP A 104 -4.50 -25.73 -5.11
N ILE A 105 -4.09 -26.02 -3.86
CA ILE A 105 -2.69 -25.98 -3.44
C ILE A 105 -1.86 -27.01 -4.20
N ARG A 106 -2.42 -28.19 -4.50
CA ARG A 106 -1.71 -29.20 -5.30
C ARG A 106 -1.46 -28.73 -6.73
N LEU A 107 -2.47 -28.16 -7.39
CA LEU A 107 -2.33 -27.63 -8.75
C LEU A 107 -1.28 -26.51 -8.78
N ALA A 108 -1.40 -25.54 -7.88
CA ALA A 108 -0.42 -24.45 -7.75
C ALA A 108 1.01 -24.95 -7.44
N TRP A 109 1.14 -26.04 -6.67
CA TRP A 109 2.43 -26.64 -6.37
C TRP A 109 3.09 -27.30 -7.60
N GLU A 110 2.31 -27.95 -8.47
CA GLU A 110 2.83 -28.50 -9.72
C GLU A 110 3.32 -27.41 -10.68
N GLU A 111 2.57 -26.31 -10.79
CA GLU A 111 2.97 -25.13 -11.56
C GLU A 111 4.27 -24.52 -11.02
N LEU A 112 4.35 -24.31 -9.69
CA LEU A 112 5.55 -23.77 -9.05
C LEU A 112 6.77 -24.67 -9.26
N LYS A 113 6.62 -25.99 -9.13
CA LYS A 113 7.71 -26.93 -9.42
C LYS A 113 8.19 -26.86 -10.87
N THR A 114 7.28 -26.63 -11.81
CA THR A 114 7.61 -26.49 -13.23
C THR A 114 8.37 -25.19 -13.47
N ALA A 115 7.87 -24.06 -12.96
CA ALA A 115 8.56 -22.77 -13.03
C ALA A 115 9.96 -22.80 -12.39
N LEU A 116 10.13 -23.48 -11.24
CA LEU A 116 11.44 -23.65 -10.60
C LEU A 116 12.42 -24.47 -11.45
N ARG A 117 11.92 -25.50 -12.16
CA ARG A 117 12.76 -26.29 -13.07
C ARG A 117 13.19 -25.49 -14.29
N GLU A 118 12.25 -24.76 -14.91
CA GLU A 118 12.53 -23.88 -16.06
C GLU A 118 13.52 -22.78 -15.70
N ALA A 119 13.39 -22.20 -14.51
CA ALA A 119 14.32 -21.20 -13.99
C ALA A 119 15.66 -21.80 -13.50
N GLY A 120 15.85 -23.12 -13.59
CA GLY A 120 17.11 -23.79 -13.25
C GLY A 120 17.33 -24.07 -11.76
N PHE A 121 16.34 -23.83 -10.90
CA PHE A 121 16.34 -24.12 -9.46
C PHE A 121 15.96 -25.58 -9.15
N SER A 122 16.49 -26.54 -9.90
CA SER A 122 16.20 -27.96 -9.67
C SER A 122 16.77 -28.44 -8.31
N LYS A 123 16.08 -29.40 -7.67
CA LYS A 123 16.44 -29.93 -6.33
C LYS A 123 17.93 -30.21 -6.17
N GLY A 124 18.58 -30.82 -7.17
CA GLY A 124 20.01 -31.12 -7.12
C GLY A 124 20.92 -29.90 -7.11
N LYS A 125 20.59 -28.84 -7.86
CA LYS A 125 21.37 -27.60 -7.87
C LYS A 125 21.13 -26.74 -6.63
N VAL A 126 19.89 -26.67 -6.15
CA VAL A 126 19.53 -25.85 -4.98
C VAL A 126 20.07 -26.47 -3.69
N LEU A 127 19.98 -27.79 -3.52
CA LEU A 127 20.53 -28.47 -2.33
C LEU A 127 22.06 -28.42 -2.31
N LYS A 128 22.73 -28.60 -3.46
CA LYS A 128 24.19 -28.42 -3.56
C LYS A 128 24.60 -26.98 -3.22
N LYS A 129 23.89 -25.98 -3.73
CA LYS A 129 24.16 -24.56 -3.45
C LYS A 129 23.84 -24.15 -2.01
N ALA A 130 22.83 -24.75 -1.39
CA ALA A 130 22.52 -24.53 0.02
C ALA A 130 23.57 -25.19 0.94
N ALA A 131 24.06 -26.38 0.59
CA ALA A 131 25.17 -27.04 1.28
C ALA A 131 26.47 -26.23 1.16
N GLU A 132 26.83 -25.76 -0.04
CA GLU A 132 28.03 -24.94 -0.28
C GLU A 132 27.98 -23.60 0.47
N ARG A 133 26.78 -22.99 0.59
CA ARG A 133 26.55 -21.77 1.39
C ARG A 133 26.60 -22.02 2.90
N ALA A 134 26.31 -23.23 3.36
CA ALA A 134 26.43 -23.62 4.76
C ALA A 134 27.87 -24.01 5.13
N GLU A 135 28.67 -24.46 4.15
CA GLU A 135 30.08 -24.85 4.34
C GLU A 135 31.08 -23.69 4.23
N THR A 136 30.64 -22.50 3.77
CA THR A 136 31.49 -21.30 3.77
C THR A 136 31.24 -20.51 5.07
N PRO A 137 32.13 -20.59 6.09
CA PRO A 137 31.99 -19.74 7.27
C PRO A 137 32.14 -18.28 6.83
N ALA A 138 31.15 -17.46 7.18
CA ALA A 138 31.24 -16.02 7.07
C ALA A 138 32.51 -15.56 7.82
N PRO A 139 33.33 -14.65 7.26
CA PRO A 139 34.43 -14.07 8.00
C PRO A 139 33.84 -13.32 9.20
N SER A 140 34.19 -13.80 10.38
CA SER A 140 33.96 -13.15 11.66
C SER A 140 34.59 -11.76 11.63
N GLU A 141 33.78 -10.72 11.44
CA GLU A 141 34.19 -9.36 11.81
C GLU A 141 34.08 -9.26 13.35
N SER A 142 35.26 -9.38 13.95
CA SER A 142 35.52 -9.28 15.38
C SER A 142 35.02 -7.95 15.95
N LEU A 143 34.13 -8.07 16.94
CA LEU A 143 33.89 -7.05 17.96
C LEU A 143 35.20 -6.75 18.69
N ALA A 144 35.76 -5.56 18.46
CA ALA A 144 36.66 -4.91 19.41
C ALA A 144 35.81 -3.95 20.25
N ALA A 145 35.39 -4.43 21.42
CA ALA A 145 34.81 -3.61 22.47
C ALA A 145 35.94 -2.81 23.15
N GLU A 146 35.84 -1.49 23.07
CA GLU A 146 36.70 -0.57 23.79
C GLU A 146 36.10 -0.30 25.17
N ASP A 147 36.87 -0.75 26.16
CA ASP A 147 37.21 -0.14 27.44
C ASP A 147 36.16 0.20 28.50
N THR A 148 36.57 -0.12 29.73
CA THR A 148 35.80 -0.17 30.97
C THR A 148 36.12 1.05 31.83
N ALA A 149 35.12 1.85 32.24
CA ALA A 149 35.27 2.67 33.45
C ALA A 149 33.92 3.05 34.10
N ALA A 150 33.74 2.49 35.29
CA ALA A 150 32.87 2.73 36.45
C ALA A 150 31.81 3.87 36.50
N PRO A 151 30.71 3.66 37.26
CA PRO A 151 29.60 4.59 37.41
C PRO A 151 29.82 5.59 38.58
N ALA A 152 29.35 6.82 38.42
CA ALA A 152 29.18 7.77 39.51
C ALA A 152 27.71 8.21 39.61
N VAL A 153 27.27 8.36 40.85
CA VAL A 153 25.89 8.34 41.32
C VAL A 153 25.45 9.75 41.72
N SER A 154 24.20 10.10 41.34
CA SER A 154 23.26 11.05 41.99
C SER A 154 23.44 12.58 41.87
N PRO A 155 22.38 13.40 42.12
CA PRO A 155 20.93 13.14 42.13
C PRO A 155 20.05 14.17 41.37
N SER A 156 18.80 13.73 41.14
CA SER A 156 17.62 14.51 40.76
C SER A 156 17.10 15.38 41.93
N ALA A 157 16.71 16.63 41.66
CA ALA A 157 15.95 17.49 42.58
C ALA A 157 14.89 18.35 41.83
N ALA A 158 13.64 17.93 42.00
CA ALA A 158 12.37 18.66 42.17
C ALA A 158 12.15 20.12 41.64
N ALA A 159 11.23 20.22 40.66
CA ALA A 159 9.98 21.02 40.52
C ALA A 159 9.83 22.45 41.12
N PRO A 160 9.01 23.33 40.50
CA PRO A 160 7.58 23.34 40.87
C PRO A 160 6.54 23.66 39.75
N VAL A 161 5.46 22.86 39.75
CA VAL A 161 4.02 23.22 39.76
C VAL A 161 3.55 24.51 39.06
N ARG A 162 2.71 24.37 38.01
CA ARG A 162 1.53 25.24 37.79
C ARG A 162 0.30 24.44 37.35
N LYS A 163 -0.83 24.80 37.99
CA LYS A 163 -2.15 24.15 38.06
C LYS A 163 -2.98 24.22 36.76
N PRO A 164 -4.01 23.37 36.61
CA PRO A 164 -4.83 23.26 35.39
C PRO A 164 -5.89 24.35 35.34
N ARG A 165 -6.25 24.83 34.13
CA ARG A 165 -7.41 25.72 33.95
C ARG A 165 -8.49 25.02 33.15
N ALA A 166 -9.59 24.74 33.84
CA ALA A 166 -10.83 24.24 33.27
C ALA A 166 -11.59 25.33 32.50
N ARG A 167 -12.26 24.87 31.43
CA ARG A 167 -13.50 25.31 30.76
C ARG A 167 -14.01 26.74 30.96
N LYS A 168 -14.36 27.37 29.83
CA LYS A 168 -15.62 28.11 29.72
C LYS A 168 -16.30 27.84 28.38
N ALA A 169 -17.40 27.10 28.45
CA ALA A 169 -18.43 27.04 27.42
C ALA A 169 -19.51 28.10 27.72
N ARG A 170 -20.47 28.19 26.79
CA ARG A 170 -21.77 28.90 26.82
C ARG A 170 -21.71 30.37 26.35
N THR A 171 -22.60 30.88 25.50
CA THR A 171 -23.97 30.44 25.12
C THR A 171 -24.37 31.12 23.80
N ALA A 172 -25.22 30.46 23.00
CA ALA A 172 -26.06 31.07 21.96
C ALA A 172 -27.11 32.04 22.57
N PRO A 173 -27.85 32.77 21.71
CA PRO A 173 -29.29 32.87 21.92
C PRO A 173 -30.08 32.38 20.69
N ALA A 174 -31.17 31.66 21.02
CA ALA A 174 -32.27 31.30 20.14
C ALA A 174 -33.14 32.56 19.88
N ALA A 175 -33.58 32.76 18.65
CA ALA A 175 -34.96 32.57 18.17
C ALA A 175 -35.71 33.90 17.99
N MET A 176 -36.06 34.19 16.74
CA MET A 176 -37.27 34.94 16.43
C MET A 176 -37.99 34.18 15.32
N GLU A 177 -39.23 33.83 15.63
CA GLU A 177 -40.19 33.10 14.80
C GLU A 177 -40.58 33.89 13.55
N GLY A 178 -40.90 33.16 12.49
CA GLY A 178 -41.44 33.69 11.25
C GLY A 178 -41.98 32.55 10.40
N ALA A 179 -43.28 32.34 10.51
CA ALA A 179 -44.12 31.33 9.87
C ALA A 179 -43.88 31.13 8.37
N VAL A 180 -44.08 29.89 7.89
CA VAL A 180 -44.99 29.59 6.77
C VAL A 180 -45.43 28.12 6.82
N ASP A 181 -46.75 27.97 6.77
CA ASP A 181 -47.58 26.80 6.51
C ASP A 181 -47.05 25.76 5.52
N GLY A 182 -47.53 24.52 5.69
CA GLY A 182 -48.07 23.81 4.54
C GLY A 182 -47.79 22.31 4.44
N ALA A 183 -48.82 21.54 4.78
CA ALA A 183 -49.19 20.25 4.16
C ALA A 183 -48.45 18.96 4.57
N VAL A 184 -49.03 18.35 5.60
CA VAL A 184 -49.18 16.90 5.78
C VAL A 184 -49.83 16.25 4.55
N SER A 185 -49.31 15.10 4.12
CA SER A 185 -50.13 13.94 3.76
C SER A 185 -49.32 12.65 3.89
N ALA A 186 -49.98 11.70 4.55
CA ALA A 186 -49.47 10.45 5.08
C ALA A 186 -49.53 9.30 4.03
N PRO A 187 -49.04 8.09 4.37
CA PRO A 187 -48.79 6.99 3.43
C PRO A 187 -49.93 5.96 3.37
N GLY A 188 -49.97 5.22 2.27
CA GLY A 188 -50.80 4.03 2.06
C GLY A 188 -51.05 3.83 0.56
N GLY A 189 -50.99 2.66 -0.04
CA GLY A 189 -50.85 1.29 0.43
C GLY A 189 -51.24 0.37 -0.73
N THR A 190 -50.63 -0.82 -0.80
CA THR A 190 -51.16 -2.11 -1.31
C THR A 190 -51.73 -2.23 -2.75
N GLY A 191 -51.28 -3.26 -3.48
CA GLY A 191 -52.04 -3.88 -4.59
C GLY A 191 -51.19 -4.36 -5.78
N THR A 192 -50.40 -5.44 -5.69
CA THR A 192 -50.67 -6.81 -6.20
C THR A 192 -50.46 -7.02 -7.73
N PRO A 193 -49.70 -8.05 -8.20
CA PRO A 193 -49.61 -8.53 -9.61
C PRO A 193 -50.81 -9.50 -9.94
N PRO A 194 -50.97 -10.22 -11.09
CA PRO A 194 -49.99 -10.69 -12.09
C PRO A 194 -50.45 -10.83 -13.58
N ALA A 195 -49.51 -11.36 -14.38
CA ALA A 195 -49.60 -12.28 -15.53
C ALA A 195 -50.41 -11.94 -16.80
N THR A 196 -49.71 -11.99 -17.94
CA THR A 196 -50.16 -12.71 -19.15
C THR A 196 -48.94 -13.24 -19.90
#